data_AF-A0A415E854-F1
#
_entry.id   AF-A0A415E854-F1
#
_cell.length_a   1.000
_cell.length_b   1.000
_cell.length_c   1.000
_cell.angle_alpha   90.00
_cell.angle_beta   90.00
_cell.angle_gamma   90.00
#
_symmetry.space_group_name_H-M   'P 1'
#
loop_
_entity.id
_entity.type
_entity.pdbx_description
1 polymer ?
#
loop_
_entity_poly.entity_id
_entity_poly.type
_entity_poly.pdbx_seq_one_letter_code
_entity_poly.pdbx_strand_id
1 'polypeptide(L)'
;MIEILFGESEAGGVTIARAMQKPGSADQVVELSFDLDVGDISGSLLSEARKSQCLKKYSPGRWRDCDTVEQQKQKWNSLQKQVSRFKAYAAEGEAMRIWYSDAPYAVCGLYQVCSMLKDCDCPVLVVKLPEYQLKNEKTIVVHQSWGEVGHMDILDFTKDEKPLSRMEVRYYADLWEELVKENAPLRAVVNGRLVSVPADFYDFMVEGGIEERPFKECKLIGHALDYQMGVSDDLFLESAQRLIDDGRLVVVDDEDIEWDGERLLRRAEDMVSCCGLDCLECEAYDKTCRGCDRTEGKPFWLKGTGDKTCRIYHCCVERKSFRHCGECVLHKYIKTEHPKEPFMASCDRYARSGPEMSEEEKEQRLAKQLTHLEKLLHQ
;
A
#
# COMPACT_ATOMS: atom_id res chain seq x y z
N MET A 1 -10.73 30.33 -18.82
CA MET A 1 -10.83 28.86 -18.80
C MET A 1 -10.15 28.39 -17.53
N ILE A 2 -10.89 27.61 -16.74
CA ILE A 2 -10.47 27.09 -15.45
C ILE A 2 -9.95 25.65 -15.67
N GLU A 3 -8.77 25.34 -15.14
CA GLU A 3 -8.15 24.02 -15.23
C GLU A 3 -8.50 23.21 -13.96
N ILE A 4 -9.12 22.05 -14.12
CA ILE A 4 -9.54 21.15 -13.03
C ILE A 4 -8.65 19.91 -13.03
N LEU A 5 -8.03 19.63 -11.89
CA LEU A 5 -7.12 18.52 -11.67
C LEU A 5 -7.41 17.78 -10.35
N PHE A 6 -7.02 16.53 -10.26
CA PHE A 6 -7.41 15.58 -9.20
C PHE A 6 -6.23 15.07 -8.37
N GLY A 7 -4.99 15.40 -8.75
CA GLY A 7 -3.78 15.10 -8.00
C GLY A 7 -2.97 16.35 -7.69
N GLU A 8 -2.17 16.29 -6.63
CA GLU A 8 -1.41 17.46 -6.16
C GLU A 8 -0.27 17.82 -7.12
N SER A 9 0.48 16.81 -7.56
CA SER A 9 1.60 16.96 -8.49
C SER A 9 1.15 17.49 -9.85
N GLU A 10 0.03 16.98 -10.37
CA GLU A 10 -0.53 17.45 -11.63
C GLU A 10 -1.06 18.89 -11.51
N ALA A 11 -1.78 19.22 -10.42
CA ALA A 11 -2.24 20.60 -10.19
C ALA A 11 -1.07 21.58 -10.03
N GLY A 12 -0.01 21.17 -9.32
CA GLY A 12 1.23 21.93 -9.21
C GLY A 12 1.90 22.15 -10.57
N GLY A 13 2.01 21.10 -11.38
CA GLY A 13 2.57 21.16 -12.73
C GLY A 13 1.82 22.13 -13.64
N VAL A 14 0.50 22.06 -13.69
CA VAL A 14 -0.33 22.99 -14.48
C VAL A 14 -0.26 24.41 -13.94
N THR A 15 -0.22 24.59 -12.61
CA THR A 15 -0.10 25.92 -11.98
C THR A 15 1.18 26.62 -12.43
N ILE A 16 2.32 25.91 -12.42
CA ILE A 16 3.61 26.43 -12.90
C ILE A 16 3.52 26.75 -14.39
N ALA A 17 3.02 25.82 -15.20
CA ALA A 17 2.91 25.98 -16.64
C ALA A 17 2.07 27.20 -17.04
N ARG A 18 0.93 27.41 -16.36
CA ARG A 18 0.05 28.56 -16.55
C ARG A 18 0.74 29.85 -16.15
N ALA A 19 1.35 29.89 -14.96
CA ALA A 19 2.09 31.06 -14.49
C ALA A 19 3.17 31.53 -15.48
N MET A 20 3.86 30.59 -16.13
CA MET A 20 4.87 30.87 -17.16
C MET A 20 4.27 31.40 -18.47
N GLN A 21 3.09 30.93 -18.89
CA GLN A 21 2.42 31.45 -20.09
C GLN A 21 1.87 32.86 -19.91
N LYS A 22 1.23 33.12 -18.75
CA LYS A 22 0.60 34.41 -18.47
C LYS A 22 0.59 34.70 -16.96
N PRO A 23 1.14 35.84 -16.50
CA PRO A 23 1.05 36.27 -15.11
C PRO A 23 -0.40 36.29 -14.61
N GLY A 24 -0.63 35.77 -13.41
CA GLY A 24 -1.96 35.69 -12.77
C GLY A 24 -2.85 34.53 -13.26
N SER A 25 -2.45 33.77 -14.29
CA SER A 25 -3.26 32.63 -14.77
C SER A 25 -3.16 31.38 -13.89
N ALA A 26 -2.24 31.37 -12.91
CA ALA A 26 -2.18 30.37 -11.83
C ALA A 26 -3.50 30.33 -11.02
N ASP A 27 -4.17 31.48 -10.86
CA ASP A 27 -5.46 31.59 -10.17
C ASP A 27 -6.62 30.98 -10.98
N GLN A 28 -6.35 30.37 -12.14
CA GLN A 28 -7.34 29.62 -12.91
C GLN A 28 -7.17 28.11 -12.75
N VAL A 29 -6.28 27.65 -11.88
CA VAL A 29 -6.12 26.23 -11.55
C VAL A 29 -6.88 25.91 -10.27
N VAL A 30 -7.65 24.81 -10.32
CA VAL A 30 -8.43 24.25 -9.21
C VAL A 30 -8.00 22.82 -8.99
N GLU A 31 -7.52 22.55 -7.79
CA GLU A 31 -7.12 21.22 -7.33
C GLU A 31 -8.24 20.58 -6.50
N LEU A 32 -8.69 19.39 -6.90
CA LEU A 32 -9.71 18.58 -6.22
C LEU A 32 -9.15 17.20 -5.84
N SER A 33 -8.00 17.17 -5.16
CA SER A 33 -7.30 15.95 -4.73
C SER A 33 -7.92 15.32 -3.47
N PHE A 34 -9.04 14.64 -3.69
CA PHE A 34 -9.84 14.02 -2.63
C PHE A 34 -9.68 12.48 -2.53
N ASP A 35 -8.82 11.85 -3.34
CA ASP A 35 -8.55 10.41 -3.32
C ASP A 35 -9.84 9.57 -3.36
N LEU A 36 -10.74 9.92 -4.30
CA LEU A 36 -12.13 9.42 -4.39
C LEU A 36 -12.26 7.94 -4.80
N ASP A 37 -11.17 7.35 -5.27
CA ASP A 37 -11.02 5.92 -5.51
C ASP A 37 -10.96 5.11 -4.21
N VAL A 38 -10.71 5.74 -3.07
CA VAL A 38 -10.62 5.07 -1.76
C VAL A 38 -11.67 5.59 -0.78
N GLY A 39 -12.27 4.68 -0.01
CA GLY A 39 -13.11 4.97 1.15
C GLY A 39 -14.53 5.46 0.82
N ASP A 40 -15.18 6.09 1.79
CA ASP A 40 -16.59 6.52 1.69
C ASP A 40 -16.78 7.76 0.79
N ILE A 41 -17.58 7.65 -0.28
CA ILE A 41 -17.94 8.75 -1.18
C ILE A 41 -19.42 9.16 -1.08
N SER A 42 -20.17 8.57 -0.15
CA SER A 42 -21.62 8.83 -0.01
C SER A 42 -21.94 10.25 0.49
N GLY A 43 -20.99 10.89 1.15
CA GLY A 43 -21.11 12.24 1.69
C GLY A 43 -20.63 13.35 0.77
N SER A 44 -20.67 14.57 1.30
CA SER A 44 -20.03 15.73 0.67
C SER A 44 -18.50 15.57 0.59
N LEU A 45 -17.87 16.16 -0.44
CA LEU A 45 -16.41 16.29 -0.53
C LEU A 45 -15.78 16.89 0.74
N LEU A 46 -16.52 17.78 1.42
CA LEU A 46 -16.05 18.47 2.63
C LEU A 46 -16.52 17.79 3.93
N SER A 47 -16.91 16.53 3.88
CA SER A 47 -17.29 15.74 5.06
C SER A 47 -16.07 15.35 5.90
N GLU A 48 -16.27 15.09 7.19
CA GLU A 48 -15.20 14.62 8.07
C GLU A 48 -14.67 13.25 7.65
N ALA A 49 -15.52 12.35 7.16
CA ALA A 49 -15.09 11.05 6.62
C ALA A 49 -14.12 11.22 5.44
N ARG A 50 -14.46 12.11 4.49
CA ARG A 50 -13.59 12.40 3.35
C ARG A 50 -12.28 13.08 3.79
N LYS A 51 -12.35 14.01 4.74
CA LYS A 51 -11.18 14.64 5.34
C LYS A 51 -10.24 13.61 5.95
N SER A 52 -10.75 12.69 6.78
CA SER A 52 -9.94 11.64 7.39
C SER A 52 -9.29 10.73 6.35
N GLN A 53 -10.00 10.42 5.26
CA GLN A 53 -9.51 9.55 4.18
C GLN A 53 -8.38 10.20 3.37
N CYS A 54 -8.62 11.36 2.75
CA CYS A 54 -7.66 11.98 1.83
C CYS A 54 -6.43 12.58 2.55
N LEU A 55 -6.52 12.77 3.87
CA LEU A 55 -5.40 13.24 4.69
C LEU A 55 -4.60 12.12 5.37
N LYS A 56 -5.02 10.87 5.23
CA LYS A 56 -4.38 9.71 5.87
C LYS A 56 -2.90 9.57 5.47
N LYS A 57 -2.54 9.94 4.25
CA LYS A 57 -1.17 9.96 3.73
C LYS A 57 -0.22 10.91 4.46
N TYR A 58 -0.77 11.93 5.13
CA TYR A 58 -0.02 12.85 6.00
C TYR A 58 -0.13 12.46 7.47
N SER A 59 -0.45 11.22 7.82
CA SER A 59 -0.56 10.81 9.23
C SER A 59 0.80 10.47 9.85
N PRO A 60 0.97 10.61 11.19
CA PRO A 60 2.20 10.22 11.88
C PRO A 60 2.58 8.75 11.69
N GLY A 61 1.58 7.89 11.42
CA GLY A 61 1.82 6.48 11.09
C GLY A 61 2.63 6.34 9.81
N ARG A 62 2.30 7.15 8.79
CA ARG A 62 3.02 7.18 7.51
C ARG A 62 4.39 7.79 7.61
N TRP A 63 4.48 8.98 8.23
CA TRP A 63 5.70 9.77 8.30
C TRP A 63 6.00 10.13 9.75
N ARG A 64 7.07 9.56 10.31
CA ARG A 64 7.34 9.64 11.76
C ARG A 64 7.95 10.98 12.20
N ASP A 65 8.71 11.64 11.30
CA ASP A 65 9.51 12.83 11.63
C ASP A 65 9.00 14.15 11.02
N CYS A 66 7.78 14.19 10.44
CA CYS A 66 7.21 15.41 9.87
C CYS A 66 6.07 16.01 10.72
N ASP A 67 5.87 17.34 10.63
CA ASP A 67 4.73 18.03 11.24
C ASP A 67 3.43 17.76 10.45
N THR A 68 3.03 16.50 10.54
CA THR A 68 1.86 15.90 9.91
C THR A 68 0.58 16.66 10.22
N VAL A 69 0.40 17.14 11.45
CA VAL A 69 -0.83 17.81 11.90
C VAL A 69 -1.01 19.16 11.21
N GLU A 70 0.03 19.99 11.17
CA GLU A 70 -0.05 21.30 10.51
C GLU A 70 -0.17 21.12 8.97
N GLN A 71 0.53 20.14 8.39
CA GLN A 71 0.39 19.80 6.97
C GLN A 71 -1.03 19.37 6.61
N GLN A 72 -1.65 18.47 7.39
CA GLN A 72 -3.04 18.06 7.20
C GLN A 72 -4.00 19.25 7.26
N LYS A 73 -3.81 20.13 8.24
CA LYS A 73 -4.65 21.33 8.40
C LYS A 73 -4.49 22.28 7.23
N GLN A 74 -3.27 22.55 6.78
CA GLN A 74 -3.00 23.40 5.62
C GLN A 74 -3.59 22.82 4.34
N LYS A 75 -3.41 21.51 4.11
CA LYS A 75 -3.96 20.81 2.96
C LYS A 75 -5.48 20.87 2.94
N TRP A 76 -6.13 20.57 4.07
CA TRP A 76 -7.58 20.62 4.18
C TRP A 76 -8.14 22.01 3.93
N ASN A 77 -7.55 23.04 4.55
CA ASN A 77 -7.95 24.43 4.34
C ASN A 77 -7.82 24.83 2.87
N SER A 78 -6.76 24.38 2.19
CA SER A 78 -6.57 24.58 0.76
C SER A 78 -7.71 23.94 -0.04
N LEU A 79 -8.00 22.65 0.18
CA LEU A 79 -9.07 21.92 -0.51
C LEU A 79 -10.46 22.55 -0.31
N GLN A 80 -10.78 23.01 0.90
CA GLN A 80 -12.03 23.74 1.18
C GLN A 80 -12.14 25.02 0.33
N LYS A 81 -11.03 25.76 0.19
CA LYS A 81 -10.96 26.95 -0.65
C LYS A 81 -11.10 26.59 -2.14
N GLN A 82 -10.48 25.49 -2.60
CA GLN A 82 -10.59 25.03 -3.98
C GLN A 82 -12.03 24.65 -4.34
N VAL A 83 -12.74 23.91 -3.47
CA VAL A 83 -14.17 23.57 -3.67
C VAL A 83 -15.03 24.84 -3.74
N SER A 84 -14.73 25.84 -2.92
CA SER A 84 -15.47 27.11 -2.92
C SER A 84 -15.24 27.89 -4.22
N ARG A 85 -13.99 27.95 -4.71
CA ARG A 85 -13.63 28.56 -6.00
C ARG A 85 -14.30 27.85 -7.17
N PHE A 86 -14.24 26.51 -7.18
CA PHE A 86 -14.90 25.68 -8.18
C PHE A 86 -16.39 26.01 -8.31
N LYS A 87 -17.10 26.03 -7.17
CA LYS A 87 -18.54 26.34 -7.14
C LYS A 87 -18.85 27.76 -7.63
N ALA A 88 -18.00 28.74 -7.31
CA ALA A 88 -18.16 30.10 -7.79
C ALA A 88 -18.03 30.17 -9.32
N TYR A 89 -16.96 29.57 -9.89
CA TYR A 89 -16.79 29.51 -11.35
C TYR A 89 -17.95 28.78 -12.05
N ALA A 90 -18.45 27.69 -11.45
CA ALA A 90 -19.61 26.97 -11.99
C ALA A 90 -20.88 27.83 -12.00
N ALA A 91 -21.13 28.59 -10.93
CA ALA A 91 -22.28 29.49 -10.83
C ALA A 91 -22.23 30.67 -11.82
N GLU A 92 -21.03 31.12 -12.16
CA GLU A 92 -20.78 32.17 -13.16
C GLU A 92 -20.83 31.65 -14.61
N GLY A 93 -20.95 30.33 -14.82
CA GLY A 93 -20.97 29.72 -16.16
C GLY A 93 -19.61 29.73 -16.85
N GLU A 94 -18.52 29.82 -16.09
CA GLU A 94 -17.16 29.84 -16.62
C GLU A 94 -16.81 28.54 -17.36
N ALA A 95 -16.03 28.66 -18.43
CA ALA A 95 -15.56 27.49 -19.18
C ALA A 95 -14.50 26.71 -18.39
N MET A 96 -14.68 25.39 -18.27
CA MET A 96 -13.83 24.49 -17.49
C MET A 96 -13.18 23.43 -18.38
N ARG A 97 -11.90 23.16 -18.13
CA ARG A 97 -11.15 22.07 -18.73
C ARG A 97 -10.75 21.07 -17.65
N ILE A 98 -11.16 19.82 -17.80
CA ILE A 98 -10.88 18.73 -16.86
C ILE A 98 -9.73 17.89 -17.41
N TRP A 99 -8.67 17.74 -16.62
CA TRP A 99 -7.53 16.89 -16.94
C TRP A 99 -7.67 15.56 -16.22
N TYR A 100 -7.66 14.44 -16.95
CA TYR A 100 -7.76 13.12 -16.34
C TYR A 100 -6.93 12.07 -17.08
N SER A 101 -6.48 11.04 -16.36
CA SER A 101 -5.86 9.83 -16.91
C SER A 101 -6.77 8.62 -16.66
N ASP A 102 -6.29 7.41 -17.00
CA ASP A 102 -6.98 6.17 -16.65
C ASP A 102 -6.72 5.72 -15.20
N ALA A 103 -6.03 6.54 -14.39
CA ALA A 103 -5.88 6.32 -12.95
C ALA A 103 -7.25 6.37 -12.25
N PRO A 104 -7.56 5.46 -11.31
CA PRO A 104 -8.86 5.40 -10.65
C PRO A 104 -9.28 6.73 -9.99
N TYR A 105 -8.37 7.40 -9.27
CA TYR A 105 -8.67 8.68 -8.62
C TYR A 105 -9.09 9.76 -9.64
N ALA A 106 -8.49 9.77 -10.84
CA ALA A 106 -8.74 10.77 -11.87
C ALA A 106 -10.08 10.52 -12.58
N VAL A 107 -10.43 9.25 -12.84
CA VAL A 107 -11.74 8.89 -13.41
C VAL A 107 -12.86 9.15 -12.40
N CYS A 108 -12.64 8.85 -11.11
CA CYS A 108 -13.55 9.25 -10.04
C CYS A 108 -13.74 10.77 -10.02
N GLY A 109 -12.65 11.53 -10.12
CA GLY A 109 -12.68 12.98 -10.19
C GLY A 109 -13.50 13.53 -11.37
N LEU A 110 -13.32 12.96 -12.57
CA LEU A 110 -14.12 13.32 -13.74
C LEU A 110 -15.63 13.12 -13.47
N TYR A 111 -16.00 11.94 -12.95
CA TYR A 111 -17.40 11.59 -12.69
C TYR A 111 -18.00 12.52 -11.64
N GLN A 112 -17.24 12.77 -10.57
CA GLN A 112 -17.63 13.64 -9.47
C GLN A 112 -17.83 15.10 -9.92
N VAL A 113 -16.91 15.64 -10.72
CA VAL A 113 -17.02 17.00 -11.26
C VAL A 113 -18.21 17.12 -12.21
N CYS A 114 -18.40 16.15 -13.12
CA CYS A 114 -19.58 16.11 -13.98
C CYS A 114 -20.88 16.06 -13.17
N SER A 115 -20.91 15.32 -12.05
CA SER A 115 -22.06 15.34 -11.13
C SER A 115 -22.31 16.69 -10.49
N MET A 116 -21.28 17.49 -10.20
CA MET A 116 -21.45 18.85 -9.68
C MET A 116 -21.88 19.85 -10.76
N LEU A 117 -21.53 19.61 -12.03
CA LEU A 117 -21.80 20.50 -13.16
C LEU A 117 -23.07 20.15 -13.95
N LYS A 118 -23.72 19.01 -13.69
CA LYS A 118 -24.86 18.50 -14.49
C LYS A 118 -26.04 19.48 -14.63
N ASP A 119 -26.20 20.37 -13.66
CA ASP A 119 -27.24 21.39 -13.60
C ASP A 119 -26.71 22.82 -13.86
N CYS A 120 -25.42 22.96 -14.15
CA CYS A 120 -24.76 24.23 -14.47
C CYS A 120 -24.68 24.43 -15.99
N ASP A 121 -24.85 25.67 -16.45
CA ASP A 121 -24.64 26.01 -17.86
C ASP A 121 -23.20 26.47 -18.10
N CYS A 122 -22.27 25.52 -18.05
CA CYS A 122 -20.85 25.76 -18.23
C CYS A 122 -20.32 24.98 -19.46
N PRO A 123 -19.49 25.60 -20.32
CA PRO A 123 -18.74 24.85 -21.33
C PRO A 123 -17.71 23.94 -20.64
N VAL A 124 -17.79 22.63 -20.88
CA VAL A 124 -16.86 21.64 -20.32
C VAL A 124 -16.02 21.05 -21.45
N LEU A 125 -14.71 21.11 -21.28
CA LEU A 125 -13.74 20.39 -22.10
C LEU A 125 -13.01 19.36 -21.25
N VAL A 126 -12.54 18.30 -21.89
CA VAL A 126 -11.69 17.28 -21.28
C VAL A 126 -10.39 17.12 -22.03
N VAL A 127 -9.31 16.88 -21.31
CA VAL A 127 -8.03 16.43 -21.84
C VAL A 127 -7.70 15.10 -21.19
N LYS A 128 -7.85 14.02 -21.98
CA LYS A 128 -7.49 12.67 -21.54
C LYS A 128 -6.01 12.43 -21.78
N LEU A 129 -5.29 11.92 -20.79
CA LEU A 129 -3.91 11.49 -20.97
C LEU A 129 -3.86 10.37 -22.03
N PRO A 130 -3.02 10.50 -23.08
CA PRO A 130 -2.89 9.43 -24.07
C PRO A 130 -2.19 8.21 -23.47
N GLU A 131 -2.48 7.03 -24.03
CA GLU A 131 -1.85 5.76 -23.63
C GLU A 131 -0.32 5.82 -23.69
N TYR A 132 0.22 6.50 -24.69
CA TYR A 132 1.65 6.75 -24.82
C TYR A 132 1.91 8.03 -25.60
N GLN A 133 3.14 8.54 -25.48
CA GLN A 133 3.64 9.70 -26.19
C GLN A 133 4.90 9.34 -26.97
N LEU A 134 4.95 9.73 -28.25
CA LEU A 134 6.16 9.63 -29.05
C LEU A 134 7.04 10.85 -28.78
N LYS A 135 8.05 10.70 -27.91
CA LYS A 135 8.96 11.80 -27.55
C LYS A 135 9.93 12.13 -28.70
N ASN A 136 10.34 11.11 -29.45
CA ASN A 136 11.11 11.21 -30.68
C ASN A 136 10.99 9.88 -31.47
N GLU A 137 11.61 9.78 -32.65
CA GLU A 137 11.55 8.59 -33.51
C GLU A 137 11.96 7.25 -32.85
N LYS A 138 12.64 7.29 -31.68
CA LYS A 138 13.18 6.12 -30.99
C LYS A 138 12.69 5.96 -29.55
N THR A 139 11.85 6.86 -29.05
CA THR A 139 11.45 6.88 -27.64
C THR A 139 9.96 7.05 -27.50
N ILE A 140 9.32 6.03 -26.93
CA ILE A 140 7.95 6.08 -26.44
C ILE A 140 8.02 6.29 -24.93
N VAL A 141 7.18 7.18 -24.42
CA VAL A 141 7.00 7.42 -22.99
C VAL A 141 5.56 7.10 -22.63
N VAL A 142 5.38 6.35 -21.55
CA VAL A 142 4.08 6.01 -20.97
C VAL A 142 4.00 6.71 -19.62
N HIS A 143 2.88 7.39 -19.38
CA HIS A 143 2.60 8.09 -18.14
C HIS A 143 1.34 7.51 -17.51
N GLN A 144 1.34 7.30 -16.19
CA GLN A 144 0.17 6.80 -15.48
C GLN A 144 -0.79 7.91 -15.04
N SER A 145 -0.24 9.09 -14.83
CA SER A 145 -0.98 10.27 -14.42
C SER A 145 -0.41 11.55 -15.02
N TRP A 146 -1.19 12.63 -14.97
CA TRP A 146 -0.69 13.95 -15.32
C TRP A 146 0.44 14.44 -14.39
N GLY A 147 0.59 13.84 -13.20
CA GLY A 147 1.66 14.16 -12.26
C GLY A 147 3.06 13.72 -12.75
N GLU A 148 3.12 12.80 -13.71
CA GLU A 148 4.37 12.31 -14.31
C GLU A 148 4.78 13.10 -15.56
N VAL A 149 3.89 13.94 -16.08
CA VAL A 149 4.15 14.79 -17.25
C VAL A 149 4.86 16.05 -16.79
N GLY A 150 5.97 16.41 -17.46
CA GLY A 150 6.70 17.63 -17.13
C GLY A 150 5.85 18.88 -17.32
N HIS A 151 5.95 19.85 -16.40
CA HIS A 151 5.20 21.11 -16.46
C HIS A 151 5.45 21.92 -17.74
N MET A 152 6.61 21.74 -18.39
CA MET A 152 6.91 22.38 -19.66
C MET A 152 6.09 21.81 -20.83
N ASP A 153 5.66 20.55 -20.72
CA ASP A 153 5.03 19.80 -21.81
C ASP A 153 3.50 19.67 -21.60
N ILE A 154 3.02 19.79 -20.35
CA ILE A 154 1.63 19.47 -19.99
C ILE A 154 0.58 20.28 -20.78
N LEU A 155 0.86 21.55 -21.10
CA LEU A 155 -0.09 22.40 -21.82
C LEU A 155 -0.13 22.11 -23.32
N ASP A 156 0.84 21.38 -23.88
CA ASP A 156 0.81 20.98 -25.30
C ASP A 156 -0.32 19.98 -25.59
N PHE A 157 -0.82 19.29 -24.57
CA PHE A 157 -1.94 18.36 -24.67
C PHE A 157 -3.30 19.06 -24.81
N THR A 158 -3.35 20.39 -24.65
CA THR A 158 -4.58 21.15 -24.92
C THR A 158 -5.03 21.06 -26.37
N LYS A 159 -4.14 20.71 -27.31
CA LYS A 159 -4.49 20.44 -28.72
C LYS A 159 -5.44 19.23 -28.89
N ASP A 160 -5.42 18.32 -27.92
CA ASP A 160 -6.20 17.08 -27.92
C ASP A 160 -7.48 17.21 -27.07
N GLU A 161 -7.81 18.44 -26.64
CA GLU A 161 -9.01 18.72 -25.86
C GLU A 161 -10.29 18.42 -26.64
N LYS A 162 -11.29 17.91 -25.92
CA LYS A 162 -12.60 17.57 -26.50
C LYS A 162 -13.71 18.21 -25.69
N PRO A 163 -14.69 18.87 -26.33
CA PRO A 163 -15.87 19.34 -25.62
C PRO A 163 -16.71 18.15 -25.16
N LEU A 164 -17.25 18.22 -23.95
CA LEU A 164 -18.32 17.34 -23.51
C LEU A 164 -19.67 17.99 -23.78
N SER A 165 -20.56 17.23 -24.41
CA SER A 165 -21.96 17.60 -24.54
C SER A 165 -22.67 17.54 -23.17
N ARG A 166 -23.82 18.22 -23.05
CA ARG A 166 -24.67 18.11 -21.85
C ARG A 166 -25.11 16.67 -21.56
N MET A 167 -25.23 15.83 -22.60
CA MET A 167 -25.57 14.42 -22.41
C MET A 167 -24.39 13.62 -21.87
N GLU A 168 -23.16 13.88 -22.30
CA GLU A 168 -21.96 13.23 -21.76
C GLU A 168 -21.69 13.65 -20.31
N VAL A 169 -21.89 14.92 -19.96
CA VAL A 169 -21.80 15.38 -18.57
C VAL A 169 -22.81 14.64 -17.69
N ARG A 170 -24.07 14.51 -18.14
CA ARG A 170 -25.09 13.75 -17.40
C ARG A 170 -24.74 12.26 -17.31
N TYR A 171 -24.23 11.67 -18.38
CA TYR A 171 -23.79 10.28 -18.37
C TYR A 171 -22.74 10.02 -17.28
N TYR A 172 -21.70 10.85 -17.18
CA TYR A 172 -20.70 10.71 -16.11
C TYR A 172 -21.27 11.01 -14.72
N ALA A 173 -22.22 11.92 -14.60
CA ALA A 173 -22.94 12.16 -13.36
C ALA A 173 -23.77 10.95 -12.90
N ASP A 174 -24.46 10.27 -13.82
CA ASP A 174 -25.23 9.06 -13.53
C ASP A 174 -24.30 7.93 -13.07
N LEU A 175 -23.14 7.77 -13.72
CA LEU A 175 -22.11 6.81 -13.28
C LEU A 175 -21.58 7.13 -11.87
N TRP A 176 -21.39 8.41 -11.54
CA TRP A 176 -21.03 8.83 -10.19
C TRP A 176 -22.11 8.44 -9.17
N GLU A 177 -23.39 8.65 -9.49
CA GLU A 177 -24.51 8.31 -8.62
C GLU A 177 -24.59 6.79 -8.34
N GLU A 178 -24.28 5.94 -9.32
CA GLU A 178 -24.19 4.49 -9.10
C GLU A 178 -23.04 4.13 -8.16
N LEU A 179 -21.84 4.70 -8.35
CA LEU A 179 -20.71 4.47 -7.43
C LEU A 179 -21.00 4.95 -6.00
N VAL A 180 -21.75 6.04 -5.86
CA VAL A 180 -22.21 6.56 -4.57
C VAL A 180 -23.21 5.61 -3.91
N LYS A 181 -24.11 4.98 -4.68
CA LYS A 181 -25.04 3.97 -4.17
C LYS A 181 -24.31 2.70 -3.73
N GLU A 182 -23.34 2.25 -4.51
CA GLU A 182 -22.53 1.07 -4.22
C GLU A 182 -21.61 1.29 -3.02
N ASN A 183 -21.00 2.48 -2.94
CA ASN A 183 -20.10 2.94 -1.89
C ASN A 183 -19.07 1.90 -1.41
N ALA A 184 -18.52 1.11 -2.34
CA ALA A 184 -17.55 0.07 -1.99
C ALA A 184 -16.26 0.66 -1.38
N PRO A 185 -15.42 -0.14 -0.70
CA PRO A 185 -14.19 0.36 -0.08
C PRO A 185 -13.23 0.98 -1.09
N LEU A 186 -13.16 0.43 -2.31
CA LEU A 186 -12.28 0.88 -3.38
C LEU A 186 -13.05 1.01 -4.71
N ARG A 187 -12.49 1.80 -5.63
CA ARG A 187 -12.85 1.82 -7.05
C ARG A 187 -11.61 1.57 -7.89
N ALA A 188 -11.77 0.77 -8.93
CA ALA A 188 -10.70 0.42 -9.85
C ALA A 188 -11.15 0.60 -11.30
N VAL A 189 -10.21 0.92 -12.19
CA VAL A 189 -10.46 0.90 -13.63
C VAL A 189 -10.13 -0.49 -14.17
N VAL A 190 -11.16 -1.25 -14.55
CA VAL A 190 -11.04 -2.59 -15.11
C VAL A 190 -11.53 -2.58 -16.54
N ASN A 191 -10.66 -2.92 -17.49
CA ASN A 191 -10.96 -2.87 -18.94
C ASN A 191 -11.52 -1.51 -19.39
N GLY A 192 -10.94 -0.41 -18.89
CA GLY A 192 -11.35 0.96 -19.22
C GLY A 192 -12.65 1.42 -18.58
N ARG A 193 -13.19 0.67 -17.60
CA ARG A 193 -14.41 1.02 -16.86
C ARG A 193 -14.12 1.13 -15.38
N LEU A 194 -14.56 2.23 -14.77
CA LEU A 194 -14.50 2.41 -13.33
C LEU A 194 -15.57 1.55 -12.66
N VAL A 195 -15.17 0.71 -11.72
CA VAL A 195 -16.05 -0.23 -11.01
C VAL A 195 -15.72 -0.25 -9.52
N SER A 196 -16.73 -0.50 -8.68
CA SER A 196 -16.55 -0.75 -7.26
C SER A 196 -15.94 -2.13 -6.99
N VAL A 197 -14.95 -2.18 -6.11
CA VAL A 197 -14.18 -3.39 -5.80
C VAL A 197 -13.94 -3.53 -4.28
N PRO A 198 -13.72 -4.74 -3.75
CA PRO A 198 -13.44 -4.95 -2.34
C PRO A 198 -12.09 -4.34 -1.91
N ALA A 199 -11.87 -4.21 -0.60
CA ALA A 199 -10.68 -3.56 -0.03
C ALA A 199 -9.36 -4.28 -0.36
N ASP A 200 -9.42 -5.58 -0.63
CA ASP A 200 -8.29 -6.47 -0.92
C ASP A 200 -7.97 -6.57 -2.43
N PHE A 201 -8.66 -5.81 -3.28
CA PHE A 201 -8.58 -5.94 -4.74
C PHE A 201 -7.15 -5.85 -5.30
N TYR A 202 -6.28 -5.04 -4.68
CA TYR A 202 -4.90 -4.83 -5.10
C TYR A 202 -3.88 -5.67 -4.31
N ASP A 203 -4.31 -6.43 -3.30
CA ASP A 203 -3.40 -7.09 -2.36
C ASP A 203 -2.50 -8.10 -3.08
N PHE A 204 -3.02 -8.79 -4.10
CA PHE A 204 -2.24 -9.74 -4.90
C PHE A 204 -1.00 -9.12 -5.58
N MET A 205 -1.04 -7.82 -5.93
CA MET A 205 0.09 -7.13 -6.55
C MET A 205 1.24 -6.94 -5.56
N VAL A 206 0.89 -6.61 -4.31
CA VAL A 206 1.81 -6.49 -3.19
C VAL A 206 2.34 -7.86 -2.77
N GLU A 207 1.48 -8.87 -2.73
CA GLU A 207 1.87 -10.25 -2.43
C GLU A 207 2.92 -10.82 -3.39
N GLY A 208 2.83 -10.46 -4.67
CA GLY A 208 3.80 -10.89 -5.68
C GLY A 208 5.23 -10.45 -5.38
N GLY A 209 5.41 -9.39 -4.58
CA GLY A 209 6.73 -8.88 -4.18
C GLY A 209 7.33 -9.55 -2.93
N ILE A 210 6.60 -10.46 -2.27
CA ILE A 210 7.05 -11.07 -1.01
C ILE A 210 8.28 -11.95 -1.27
N GLU A 211 9.41 -11.61 -0.65
CA GLU A 211 10.65 -12.40 -0.75
C GLU A 211 10.71 -13.52 0.30
N GLU A 212 11.64 -14.46 0.14
CA GLU A 212 11.88 -15.56 1.10
C GLU A 212 12.78 -15.16 2.29
N ARG A 213 13.38 -13.97 2.24
CA ARG A 213 14.24 -13.43 3.31
C ARG A 213 13.58 -12.17 3.84
N PRO A 214 13.94 -11.67 5.03
CA PRO A 214 13.48 -10.36 5.44
C PRO A 214 13.80 -9.31 4.37
N PHE A 215 12.82 -8.50 4.03
CA PHE A 215 12.87 -7.52 2.96
C PHE A 215 12.28 -6.19 3.45
N LYS A 216 12.70 -5.07 2.87
CA LYS A 216 12.07 -3.79 3.15
C LYS A 216 10.69 -3.71 2.51
N GLU A 217 9.70 -3.16 3.20
CA GLU A 217 8.33 -3.01 2.68
C GLU A 217 8.28 -2.29 1.34
N CYS A 218 9.16 -1.30 1.10
CA CYS A 218 9.28 -0.60 -0.17
C CYS A 218 9.57 -1.51 -1.36
N LYS A 219 10.09 -2.72 -1.15
CA LYS A 219 10.22 -3.75 -2.20
C LYS A 219 8.86 -4.27 -2.65
N LEU A 220 7.91 -4.47 -1.73
CA LEU A 220 6.54 -4.83 -2.06
C LEU A 220 5.87 -3.71 -2.86
N ILE A 221 6.01 -2.48 -2.38
CA ILE A 221 5.41 -1.30 -3.01
C ILE A 221 5.99 -1.09 -4.41
N GLY A 222 7.31 -1.17 -4.56
CA GLY A 222 7.98 -1.08 -5.86
C GLY A 222 7.51 -2.16 -6.83
N HIS A 223 7.43 -3.41 -6.37
CA HIS A 223 6.89 -4.51 -7.18
C HIS A 223 5.44 -4.27 -7.60
N ALA A 224 4.60 -3.74 -6.71
CA ALA A 224 3.21 -3.43 -7.03
C ALA A 224 3.08 -2.25 -8.02
N LEU A 225 3.96 -1.24 -7.93
CA LEU A 225 4.01 -0.11 -8.86
C LEU A 225 4.41 -0.54 -10.28
N ASP A 226 5.18 -1.62 -10.44
CA ASP A 226 5.53 -2.18 -11.75
C ASP A 226 4.30 -2.68 -12.55
N TYR A 227 3.15 -2.91 -11.89
CA TYR A 227 1.88 -3.22 -12.57
C TYR A 227 1.29 -2.02 -13.32
N GLN A 228 1.75 -0.80 -13.04
CA GLN A 228 1.33 0.40 -13.77
C GLN A 228 -0.20 0.63 -13.80
N MET A 229 -0.85 0.50 -12.64
CA MET A 229 -2.31 0.63 -12.51
C MET A 229 -2.80 2.06 -12.25
N GLY A 230 -1.89 3.04 -12.16
CA GLY A 230 -2.23 4.43 -11.81
C GLY A 230 -2.76 4.61 -10.39
N VAL A 231 -2.36 3.73 -9.47
CA VAL A 231 -2.74 3.70 -8.06
C VAL A 231 -1.60 4.26 -7.21
N SER A 232 -1.91 4.94 -6.10
CA SER A 232 -0.90 5.49 -5.19
C SER A 232 -0.15 4.40 -4.41
N ASP A 233 1.11 4.68 -4.12
CA ASP A 233 1.92 3.91 -3.16
C ASP A 233 1.24 3.80 -1.79
N ASP A 234 0.53 4.84 -1.38
CA ASP A 234 -0.34 4.86 -0.22
C ASP A 234 -1.31 3.67 -0.16
N LEU A 235 -1.97 3.32 -1.27
CA LEU A 235 -2.91 2.21 -1.29
C LEU A 235 -2.19 0.86 -1.18
N PHE A 236 -1.00 0.74 -1.76
CA PHE A 236 -0.18 -0.46 -1.63
C PHE A 236 0.39 -0.64 -0.22
N LEU A 237 0.73 0.45 0.48
CA LEU A 237 1.09 0.39 1.91
C LEU A 237 -0.09 -0.07 2.77
N GLU A 238 -1.31 0.36 2.46
CA GLU A 238 -2.50 -0.17 3.15
C GLU A 238 -2.72 -1.66 2.86
N SER A 239 -2.38 -2.10 1.64
CA SER A 239 -2.43 -3.52 1.26
C SER A 239 -1.39 -4.32 2.04
N ALA A 240 -0.15 -3.82 2.15
CA ALA A 240 0.87 -4.43 2.99
C ALA A 240 0.45 -4.47 4.47
N GLN A 241 -0.19 -3.41 4.98
CA GLN A 241 -0.75 -3.41 6.33
C GLN A 241 -1.82 -4.48 6.52
N ARG A 242 -2.73 -4.68 5.56
CA ARG A 242 -3.70 -5.79 5.60
C ARG A 242 -3.02 -7.15 5.65
N LEU A 243 -1.97 -7.36 4.86
CA LEU A 243 -1.18 -8.60 4.91
C LEU A 243 -0.52 -8.82 6.28
N ILE A 244 -0.13 -7.75 6.98
CA ILE A 244 0.39 -7.83 8.35
C ILE A 244 -0.75 -8.15 9.34
N ASP A 245 -1.88 -7.46 9.23
CA ASP A 245 -3.04 -7.63 10.09
C ASP A 245 -3.64 -9.05 9.96
N ASP A 246 -3.62 -9.62 8.75
CA ASP A 246 -4.03 -10.99 8.44
C ASP A 246 -2.99 -12.05 8.87
N GLY A 247 -1.89 -11.64 9.49
CA GLY A 247 -0.84 -12.55 9.96
C GLY A 247 -0.04 -13.21 8.84
N ARG A 248 -0.07 -12.69 7.61
CA ARG A 248 0.71 -13.21 6.48
C ARG A 248 2.14 -12.67 6.48
N LEU A 249 2.30 -11.43 6.93
CA LEU A 249 3.59 -10.76 7.13
C LEU A 249 3.80 -10.39 8.59
N VAL A 250 5.06 -10.34 9.01
CA VAL A 250 5.46 -9.92 10.36
C VAL A 250 6.48 -8.78 10.23
N VAL A 251 6.26 -7.72 11.02
CA VAL A 251 7.24 -6.64 11.19
C VAL A 251 8.40 -7.17 12.03
N VAL A 252 9.59 -7.17 11.45
CA VAL A 252 10.85 -7.58 12.07
C VAL A 252 11.49 -6.42 12.82
N ASP A 253 11.51 -5.26 12.16
CA ASP A 253 12.14 -4.05 12.65
C ASP A 253 11.43 -2.85 12.02
N ASP A 254 11.09 -1.89 12.88
CA ASP A 254 10.56 -0.58 12.52
C ASP A 254 11.12 0.51 13.43
N GLU A 255 12.27 0.27 14.09
CA GLU A 255 12.98 1.28 14.87
C GLU A 255 13.73 2.25 13.93
N ASP A 256 13.77 3.53 14.29
CA ASP A 256 14.52 4.58 13.57
C ASP A 256 14.19 4.72 12.06
N ILE A 257 12.94 4.44 11.66
CA ILE A 257 12.47 4.66 10.28
C ILE A 257 11.77 6.00 10.09
N GLU A 258 11.96 6.63 8.93
CA GLU A 258 11.29 7.91 8.60
C GLU A 258 9.87 7.69 8.06
N TRP A 259 9.67 6.58 7.34
CA TRP A 259 8.44 6.24 6.62
C TRP A 259 8.14 4.74 6.65
N ASP A 260 6.85 4.35 6.70
CA ASP A 260 6.41 2.94 6.78
C ASP A 260 7.03 2.03 5.72
N GLY A 261 7.32 2.54 4.53
CA GLY A 261 7.98 1.76 3.47
C GLY A 261 9.38 1.25 3.85
N GLU A 262 9.98 1.75 4.94
CA GLU A 262 11.28 1.30 5.43
C GLU A 262 11.20 0.13 6.41
N ARG A 263 10.00 -0.25 6.88
CA ARG A 263 9.80 -1.40 7.77
C ARG A 263 10.46 -2.64 7.18
N LEU A 264 11.20 -3.36 8.02
CA LEU A 264 11.72 -4.66 7.67
C LEU A 264 10.63 -5.70 7.92
N LEU A 265 10.17 -6.35 6.85
CA LEU A 265 9.10 -7.34 6.89
C LEU A 265 9.64 -8.74 6.57
N ARG A 266 8.87 -9.77 6.92
CA ARG A 266 9.09 -11.16 6.51
C ARG A 266 7.79 -11.96 6.49
N ARG A 267 7.82 -13.19 5.97
CA ARG A 267 6.69 -14.11 6.03
C ARG A 267 6.47 -14.60 7.46
N ALA A 268 5.21 -14.77 7.85
CA ALA A 268 4.87 -15.36 9.15
C ALA A 268 5.31 -16.84 9.25
N GLU A 269 5.24 -17.58 8.14
CA GLU A 269 5.66 -19.00 8.09
C GLU A 269 7.17 -19.22 8.30
N ASP A 270 8.01 -18.19 8.06
CA ASP A 270 9.46 -18.26 8.29
C ASP A 270 9.83 -18.24 9.79
N MET A 271 8.83 -18.22 10.70
CA MET A 271 8.98 -17.91 12.13
C MET A 271 8.95 -19.10 13.09
N VAL A 272 9.11 -20.36 12.67
CA VAL A 272 9.03 -21.45 13.66
C VAL A 272 10.17 -22.45 13.56
N SER A 273 11.32 -22.04 14.09
CA SER A 273 12.30 -22.99 14.58
C SER A 273 11.79 -23.59 15.90
N CYS A 274 11.66 -24.92 15.93
CA CYS A 274 11.34 -25.68 17.14
C CYS A 274 12.37 -25.54 18.26
N CYS A 275 13.59 -25.11 17.93
CA CYS A 275 14.64 -24.78 18.89
C CYS A 275 14.54 -23.34 19.40
N GLY A 276 13.61 -22.56 18.84
CA GLY A 276 13.37 -21.13 19.02
C GLY A 276 14.62 -20.27 19.10
N LEU A 277 15.61 -20.64 18.29
CA LEU A 277 16.58 -19.70 17.79
C LEU A 277 15.83 -18.83 16.77
N ASP A 278 15.67 -17.55 17.08
CA ASP A 278 15.35 -16.59 16.05
C ASP A 278 16.58 -16.46 15.15
N CYS A 279 16.43 -16.86 13.89
CA CYS A 279 17.52 -16.77 12.93
C CYS A 279 17.92 -15.30 12.69
N LEU A 280 17.02 -14.35 12.89
CA LEU A 280 17.27 -12.93 12.68
C LEU A 280 18.08 -12.30 13.82
N GLU A 281 17.96 -12.83 15.04
CA GLU A 281 18.82 -12.46 16.17
C GLU A 281 20.18 -13.19 16.14
N CYS A 282 20.39 -14.10 15.18
CA CYS A 282 21.60 -14.94 15.13
C CYS A 282 22.69 -14.29 14.27
N GLU A 283 23.83 -13.92 14.87
CA GLU A 283 24.98 -13.36 14.17
C GLU A 283 25.53 -14.23 13.02
N ALA A 284 25.29 -15.54 13.08
CA ALA A 284 25.72 -16.50 12.08
C ALA A 284 24.77 -16.59 10.87
N TYR A 285 23.53 -16.10 10.99
CA TYR A 285 22.54 -16.13 9.93
C TYR A 285 22.97 -15.25 8.76
N ASP A 286 22.75 -15.77 7.56
CA ASP A 286 23.18 -15.23 6.26
C ASP A 286 24.69 -15.06 6.01
N LYS A 287 25.53 -15.23 7.04
CA LYS A 287 27.00 -15.28 6.90
C LYS A 287 27.49 -16.72 6.73
N THR A 288 27.18 -17.56 7.71
CA THR A 288 27.69 -18.94 7.79
C THR A 288 26.59 -19.98 7.99
N CYS A 289 25.36 -19.55 8.24
CA CYS A 289 24.16 -20.36 8.40
C CYS A 289 23.04 -19.80 7.51
N ARG A 290 22.28 -20.66 6.81
CA ARG A 290 21.10 -20.21 6.02
C ARG A 290 19.75 -20.57 6.66
N GLY A 291 19.75 -20.92 7.95
CA GLY A 291 18.55 -21.42 8.65
C GLY A 291 18.33 -22.93 8.47
N CYS A 292 17.53 -23.53 9.35
CA CYS A 292 17.35 -24.98 9.42
C CYS A 292 16.67 -25.53 8.16
N ASP A 293 15.69 -24.82 7.60
CA ASP A 293 14.92 -25.31 6.45
C ASP A 293 15.77 -25.35 5.18
N ARG A 294 16.57 -24.31 4.93
CA ARG A 294 17.50 -24.27 3.78
C ARG A 294 18.73 -25.16 3.94
N THR A 295 19.09 -25.51 5.17
CA THR A 295 20.24 -26.39 5.45
C THR A 295 19.83 -27.85 5.62
N GLU A 296 18.56 -28.19 5.40
CA GLU A 296 18.02 -29.54 5.62
C GLU A 296 18.35 -30.06 7.04
N GLY A 297 18.11 -29.21 8.03
CA GLY A 297 18.39 -29.53 9.43
C GLY A 297 19.87 -29.52 9.80
N LYS A 298 20.74 -28.81 9.05
CA LYS A 298 22.18 -28.69 9.33
C LYS A 298 22.57 -27.26 9.76
N PRO A 299 22.03 -26.75 10.88
CA PRO A 299 22.39 -25.42 11.38
C PRO A 299 23.86 -25.34 11.80
N PHE A 300 24.42 -24.14 11.88
CA PHE A 300 25.85 -23.93 12.12
C PHE A 300 26.39 -24.61 13.39
N TRP A 301 25.60 -24.64 14.48
CA TRP A 301 25.98 -25.23 15.76
C TRP A 301 26.06 -26.76 15.74
N LEU A 302 25.50 -27.41 14.71
CA LEU A 302 25.50 -28.87 14.58
C LEU A 302 26.94 -29.43 14.54
N LYS A 303 27.89 -28.63 14.01
CA LYS A 303 29.33 -28.94 14.01
C LYS A 303 29.88 -29.24 15.41
N GLY A 304 29.36 -28.59 16.45
CA GLY A 304 29.80 -28.78 17.84
C GLY A 304 29.24 -30.06 18.49
N THR A 305 28.20 -30.66 17.93
CA THR A 305 27.51 -31.83 18.50
C THR A 305 27.96 -33.17 17.92
N GLY A 306 28.62 -33.15 16.74
CA GLY A 306 29.00 -34.36 16.01
C GLY A 306 27.85 -35.08 15.29
N ASP A 307 26.62 -34.58 15.39
CA ASP A 307 25.46 -35.10 14.67
C ASP A 307 25.48 -34.69 13.18
N LYS A 308 24.94 -35.55 12.30
CA LYS A 308 24.86 -35.26 10.84
C LYS A 308 23.68 -34.37 10.45
N THR A 309 22.59 -34.44 11.22
CA THR A 309 21.37 -33.64 11.05
C THR A 309 20.77 -33.38 12.43
N CYS A 310 20.16 -32.21 12.62
CA CYS A 310 19.42 -31.87 13.82
C CYS A 310 18.33 -32.92 14.09
N ARG A 311 18.35 -33.49 15.31
CA ARG A 311 17.45 -34.58 15.71
C ARG A 311 15.98 -34.16 15.76
N ILE A 312 15.72 -32.86 15.92
CA ILE A 312 14.36 -32.29 15.91
C ILE A 312 13.89 -32.11 14.47
N TYR A 313 14.75 -31.60 13.58
CA TYR A 313 14.46 -31.49 12.15
C TYR A 313 14.12 -32.85 11.55
N HIS A 314 14.99 -33.86 11.75
CA HIS A 314 14.76 -35.23 11.32
C HIS A 314 13.45 -35.83 11.91
N CYS A 315 13.07 -35.46 13.13
CA CYS A 315 11.81 -35.94 13.72
C CYS A 315 10.59 -35.32 13.04
N CYS A 316 10.63 -34.01 12.82
CA CYS A 316 9.45 -33.26 12.37
C CYS A 316 9.30 -33.32 10.86
N VAL A 317 10.36 -33.00 10.13
CA VAL A 317 10.32 -32.88 8.68
C VAL A 317 10.47 -34.26 8.03
N GLU A 318 11.54 -34.98 8.32
CA GLU A 318 11.81 -36.25 7.64
C GLU A 318 10.86 -37.38 8.09
N ARG A 319 10.53 -37.48 9.38
CA ARG A 319 9.68 -38.57 9.91
C ARG A 319 8.19 -38.27 9.96
N LYS A 320 7.80 -37.05 10.35
CA LYS A 320 6.39 -36.66 10.49
C LYS A 320 5.85 -35.89 9.29
N SER A 321 6.72 -35.60 8.30
CA SER A 321 6.35 -34.85 7.09
C SER A 321 5.75 -33.47 7.38
N PHE A 322 6.15 -32.86 8.49
CA PHE A 322 5.87 -31.44 8.76
C PHE A 322 6.74 -30.55 7.87
N ARG A 323 6.25 -29.35 7.52
CA ARG A 323 7.01 -28.43 6.64
C ARG A 323 8.30 -27.96 7.31
N HIS A 324 8.22 -27.63 8.59
CA HIS A 324 9.36 -27.26 9.42
C HIS A 324 9.15 -27.79 10.85
N CYS A 325 10.19 -27.71 11.67
CA CYS A 325 10.13 -28.36 12.98
C CYS A 325 9.18 -27.68 13.99
N GLY A 326 8.85 -26.41 13.75
CA GLY A 326 7.88 -25.66 14.55
C GLY A 326 6.44 -26.16 14.48
N GLU A 327 6.02 -26.78 13.38
CA GLU A 327 4.68 -27.39 13.27
C GLU A 327 4.46 -28.49 14.32
N CYS A 328 5.52 -29.15 14.81
CA CYS A 328 5.38 -30.16 15.85
C CYS A 328 4.95 -29.55 17.20
N VAL A 329 5.33 -28.29 17.47
CA VAL A 329 4.92 -27.56 18.66
C VAL A 329 3.46 -27.14 18.52
N LEU A 330 3.12 -26.54 17.37
CA LEU A 330 1.76 -26.13 17.03
C LEU A 330 0.77 -27.31 17.06
N HIS A 331 1.11 -28.43 16.42
CA HIS A 331 0.28 -29.64 16.37
C HIS A 331 -0.07 -30.19 17.75
N LYS A 332 0.85 -30.08 18.72
CA LYS A 332 0.62 -30.55 20.09
C LYS A 332 -0.12 -29.51 20.91
N TYR A 333 0.24 -28.24 20.79
CA TYR A 333 -0.44 -27.13 21.47
C TYR A 333 -1.94 -27.14 21.15
N ILE A 334 -2.31 -27.21 19.87
CA ILE A 334 -3.70 -27.30 19.40
C ILE A 334 -4.45 -28.50 20.01
N LYS A 335 -3.76 -29.63 20.26
CA LYS A 335 -4.37 -30.83 20.84
C LYS A 335 -4.55 -30.78 22.36
N THR A 336 -3.82 -29.91 23.06
CA THR A 336 -3.79 -29.90 24.54
C THR A 336 -4.40 -28.65 25.17
N GLU A 337 -4.95 -27.74 24.36
CA GLU A 337 -5.59 -26.45 24.70
C GLU A 337 -4.74 -25.44 25.48
N HIS A 338 -3.86 -25.85 26.39
CA HIS A 338 -2.78 -25.04 26.98
C HIS A 338 -1.75 -26.00 27.60
N PRO A 339 -0.50 -26.08 27.09
CA PRO A 339 0.51 -26.94 27.68
C PRO A 339 0.90 -26.38 29.06
N LYS A 340 0.34 -26.96 30.14
CA LYS A 340 0.68 -26.63 31.53
C LYS A 340 2.13 -26.95 31.90
N GLU A 341 2.81 -27.75 31.08
CA GLU A 341 4.24 -28.02 31.17
C GLU A 341 4.92 -27.43 29.93
N PRO A 342 6.08 -26.78 30.07
CA PRO A 342 6.79 -26.25 28.92
C PRO A 342 7.12 -27.40 27.95
N PHE A 343 6.57 -27.34 26.74
CA PHE A 343 6.71 -28.41 25.74
C PHE A 343 8.18 -28.84 25.54
N MET A 344 9.11 -27.88 25.61
CA MET A 344 10.55 -28.12 25.57
C MET A 344 11.04 -29.09 26.65
N ALA A 345 10.48 -29.05 27.86
CA ALA A 345 10.81 -29.96 28.96
C ALA A 345 10.29 -31.38 28.72
N SER A 346 9.23 -31.55 27.92
CA SER A 346 8.67 -32.87 27.57
C SER A 346 9.36 -33.54 26.37
N CYS A 347 10.16 -32.79 25.60
CA CYS A 347 10.86 -33.30 24.43
C CYS A 347 12.32 -33.60 24.78
N ASP A 348 12.61 -34.85 25.16
CA ASP A 348 13.98 -35.34 25.45
C ASP A 348 15.00 -35.01 24.35
N ARG A 349 14.54 -34.79 23.11
CA ARG A 349 15.41 -34.42 21.99
C ARG A 349 15.88 -32.98 22.07
N TYR A 350 15.08 -32.07 22.61
CA TYR A 350 15.46 -30.66 22.75
C TYR A 350 16.59 -30.51 23.78
N ALA A 351 16.46 -31.16 24.94
CA ALA A 351 17.48 -31.20 25.98
C ALA A 351 18.85 -31.73 25.49
N ARG A 352 18.86 -32.45 24.36
CA ARG A 352 20.07 -33.03 23.74
C ARG A 352 20.50 -32.36 22.45
N SER A 353 19.74 -31.39 21.94
CA SER A 353 19.96 -30.76 20.63
C SER A 353 20.12 -29.25 20.81
N GLY A 354 21.27 -28.81 21.32
CA GLY A 354 21.61 -27.40 21.49
C GLY A 354 23.00 -27.22 22.11
N PRO A 355 23.57 -26.00 22.05
CA PRO A 355 24.77 -25.66 22.82
C PRO A 355 24.51 -25.80 24.33
N GLU A 356 25.55 -26.09 25.11
CA GLU A 356 25.46 -26.02 26.58
C GLU A 356 25.08 -24.58 26.98
N MET A 357 24.00 -24.45 27.75
CA MET A 357 23.45 -23.18 28.25
C MET A 357 23.12 -23.34 29.73
N SER A 358 23.17 -22.23 30.46
CA SER A 358 22.66 -22.18 31.84
C SER A 358 21.15 -22.42 31.90
N GLU A 359 20.62 -22.79 33.07
CA GLU A 359 19.17 -22.99 33.26
C GLU A 359 18.39 -21.68 33.09
N GLU A 360 18.95 -20.54 33.52
CA GLU A 360 18.32 -19.22 33.37
C GLU A 360 18.17 -18.82 31.89
N GLU A 361 19.18 -19.06 31.06
CA GLU A 361 19.12 -18.82 29.61
C GLU A 361 18.09 -19.74 28.93
N LYS A 362 17.93 -20.98 29.40
CA LYS A 362 16.93 -21.91 28.89
C LYS A 362 15.51 -21.43 29.21
N GLU A 363 15.27 -20.93 30.42
CA GLU A 363 13.98 -20.40 30.84
C GLU A 363 13.59 -19.13 30.06
N GLN A 364 14.52 -18.17 29.91
CA GLN A 364 14.28 -16.95 29.15
C GLN A 364 13.97 -17.24 27.67
N ARG A 365 14.72 -18.17 27.06
CA ARG A 365 14.48 -18.59 25.66
C ARG A 365 13.12 -19.28 25.51
N LEU A 366 12.77 -20.17 26.42
CA LEU A 366 11.47 -20.85 26.44
C LEU A 366 10.30 -19.86 26.58
N ALA A 367 10.43 -18.85 27.45
CA ALA A 367 9.41 -17.81 27.60
C ALA A 367 9.20 -17.02 26.30
N LYS A 368 10.29 -16.56 25.65
CA LYS A 368 10.20 -15.89 24.33
C LYS A 368 9.51 -16.76 23.28
N GLN A 369 9.82 -18.06 23.25
CA GLN A 369 9.24 -19.02 22.31
C GLN A 369 7.74 -19.23 22.52
N LEU A 370 7.32 -19.40 23.77
CA LEU A 370 5.90 -19.53 24.12
C LEU A 370 5.13 -18.27 23.71
N THR A 371 5.67 -17.09 23.98
CA THR A 371 5.08 -15.82 23.51
C THR A 371 4.96 -15.76 21.99
N HIS A 372 5.97 -16.18 21.23
CA HIS A 372 5.89 -16.23 19.76
C HIS A 372 4.87 -17.25 19.26
N LEU A 373 4.80 -18.42 19.88
CA LEU A 373 3.82 -19.45 19.53
C LEU A 373 2.39 -19.02 19.86
N GLU A 374 2.17 -18.39 21.02
CA GLU A 374 0.87 -17.82 21.42
C GLU A 374 0.41 -16.76 20.42
N LYS A 375 1.31 -15.87 19.97
CA LYS A 375 1.00 -14.91 18.90
C LYS A 375 0.57 -15.61 17.61
N LEU A 376 1.28 -16.68 17.20
CA LEU A 376 0.94 -17.47 16.00
C LEU A 376 -0.34 -18.31 16.14
N LEU A 377 -0.84 -18.54 17.36
CA LEU A 377 -2.02 -19.37 17.64
C LEU A 377 -3.28 -18.55 17.95
N HIS A 378 -3.13 -17.30 18.37
CA HIS A 378 -4.21 -16.34 18.59
C HIS A 378 -4.44 -15.40 17.40
N GLN A 379 -3.67 -15.59 16.33
CA GLN A 379 -3.92 -15.16 14.95
C GLN A 379 -4.60 -16.32 14.21
#